data_AF-A0A158PZL6-F1
#
_entry.id   AF-A0A158PZL6-F1
#
_cell.length_a   1.000
_cell.length_b   1.000
_cell.length_c   1.000
_cell.angle_alpha   90.00
_cell.angle_beta   90.00
_cell.angle_gamma   90.00
#
_symmetry.space_group_name_H-M   'P 1'
#
loop_
_entity.id
_entity.type
_entity.pdbx_description
1 polymer ?
#
loop_
_entity_poly.entity_id
_entity_poly.type
_entity_poly.pdbx_seq_one_letter_code
_entity_poly.pdbx_strand_id
1 'polypeptide(L)'
;MANIMRRLIEPSYGALISVSASHLHFSAVQLSSPFVKAQKKMDPEIAKLREERKRRKLKKEIKLLESFGKKPKPVEELIFDKKYEETINERIRPKVELSEDEKDERAALEMEYKRYLNKLAVMDTRWIAKSVQKQENALQKLKMLSPELYKAALEPDECFLQNFVYRGPTLTPPIESYEPPDGHYIDVSKKWLC
;
A
#
# COMPACT_ATOMS: atom_id res chain seq x y z
N MET A 1 -8.32 -21.85 -23.35
CA MET A 1 -9.00 -21.68 -22.05
C MET A 1 -10.48 -21.31 -22.26
N ALA A 2 -11.23 -22.12 -23.02
CA ALA A 2 -12.61 -21.82 -23.42
C ALA A 2 -13.46 -23.08 -23.24
N ASN A 3 -13.81 -23.42 -21.99
CA ASN A 3 -14.64 -24.61 -21.69
C ASN A 3 -15.19 -24.61 -20.24
N ILE A 4 -15.78 -23.51 -19.76
CA ILE A 4 -16.35 -23.45 -18.38
C ILE A 4 -17.86 -23.10 -18.34
N MET A 5 -18.47 -22.66 -19.44
CA MET A 5 -19.88 -22.15 -19.42
C MET A 5 -20.95 -23.16 -19.89
N ARG A 6 -20.72 -24.47 -19.78
CA ARG A 6 -21.65 -25.51 -20.31
C ARG A 6 -22.34 -26.39 -19.26
N ARG A 7 -22.21 -26.09 -17.98
CA ARG A 7 -22.87 -26.83 -16.90
C ARG A 7 -23.59 -25.83 -16.00
N LEU A 8 -24.67 -26.24 -15.36
CA LEU A 8 -25.50 -25.48 -14.40
C LEU A 8 -26.76 -24.81 -14.95
N ILE A 9 -27.64 -25.56 -15.64
CA ILE A 9 -29.09 -25.37 -15.53
C ILE A 9 -29.76 -26.75 -15.62
N GLU A 10 -29.76 -27.49 -14.51
CA GLU A 10 -30.70 -28.60 -14.28
C GLU A 10 -31.65 -28.14 -13.16
N PRO A 11 -32.95 -27.92 -13.41
CA PRO A 11 -33.90 -27.71 -12.35
C PRO A 11 -34.43 -29.08 -11.89
N SER A 12 -34.13 -29.42 -10.63
CA SER A 12 -34.68 -30.57 -9.92
C SER A 12 -36.21 -30.46 -9.81
N TYR A 13 -36.92 -31.49 -10.24
CA TYR A 13 -38.38 -31.60 -10.22
C TYR A 13 -38.91 -31.76 -8.79
N GLY A 14 -39.74 -30.81 -8.34
CA GLY A 14 -40.52 -30.89 -7.10
C GLY A 14 -42.03 -30.85 -7.40
N ALA A 15 -42.75 -31.84 -6.86
CA ALA A 15 -44.20 -32.02 -6.77
C ALA A 15 -45.09 -31.47 -7.92
N LEU A 16 -45.36 -32.37 -8.88
CA LEU A 16 -46.25 -32.18 -10.02
C LEU A 16 -47.72 -32.04 -9.57
N ILE A 17 -48.29 -30.84 -9.74
CA ILE A 17 -49.74 -30.69 -9.88
C ILE A 17 -50.11 -31.33 -11.22
N SER A 18 -50.92 -32.38 -11.18
CA SER A 18 -51.45 -33.05 -12.37
C SER A 18 -52.47 -32.14 -13.07
N VAL A 19 -51.99 -31.14 -13.79
CA VAL A 19 -52.84 -30.35 -14.68
C VAL A 19 -53.10 -31.21 -15.91
N SER A 20 -54.37 -31.56 -16.09
CA SER A 20 -54.87 -32.31 -17.24
C SER A 20 -54.46 -31.64 -18.54
N ALA A 21 -53.47 -32.22 -19.23
CA ALA A 21 -52.96 -31.72 -20.51
C ALA A 21 -53.98 -31.85 -21.67
N SER A 22 -55.14 -32.48 -21.42
CA SER A 22 -56.23 -32.60 -22.39
C SER A 22 -56.93 -31.28 -22.72
N HIS A 23 -56.58 -30.18 -22.02
CA HIS A 23 -57.07 -28.83 -22.34
C HIS A 23 -55.94 -27.90 -22.85
N LEU A 24 -54.71 -28.43 -23.01
CA LEU A 24 -53.60 -27.69 -23.56
C LEU A 24 -53.43 -28.05 -25.03
N HIS A 25 -53.98 -27.20 -25.90
CA HIS A 25 -53.66 -27.22 -27.32
C HIS A 25 -52.20 -26.80 -27.53
N PHE A 26 -51.27 -27.75 -27.47
CA PHE A 26 -49.93 -27.57 -27.99
C PHE A 26 -49.97 -27.67 -29.51
N SER A 27 -50.35 -26.57 -30.17
CA SER A 27 -50.03 -26.42 -31.59
C SER A 27 -48.51 -26.33 -31.73
N ALA A 28 -47.95 -27.01 -32.73
CA ALA A 28 -46.55 -26.86 -33.09
C ALA A 28 -46.26 -25.36 -33.20
N VAL A 29 -45.24 -24.86 -32.48
CA VAL A 29 -44.78 -23.47 -32.62
C VAL A 29 -44.37 -23.31 -34.08
N GLN A 30 -45.30 -22.81 -34.89
CA GLN A 30 -44.97 -22.34 -36.21
C GLN A 30 -44.04 -21.15 -35.96
N LEU A 31 -42.74 -21.39 -36.13
CA LEU A 31 -41.68 -20.37 -36.19
C LEU A 31 -41.87 -19.41 -37.40
N SER A 32 -43.08 -19.36 -37.93
CA SER A 32 -43.57 -18.56 -39.05
C SER A 32 -45.07 -18.29 -38.86
N SER A 33 -45.48 -17.73 -37.72
CA SER A 33 -46.75 -17.02 -37.67
C SER A 33 -46.63 -15.82 -38.63
N PRO A 34 -47.59 -15.56 -39.53
CA PRO A 34 -47.58 -14.38 -40.40
C PRO A 34 -47.63 -13.07 -39.60
N PHE A 35 -47.84 -13.15 -38.28
CA PHE A 35 -47.84 -12.04 -37.34
C PHE A 35 -46.52 -11.89 -36.55
N VAL A 36 -45.58 -12.84 -36.61
CA VAL A 36 -44.27 -12.74 -35.95
C VAL A 36 -43.26 -12.13 -36.92
N LYS A 37 -43.00 -10.83 -36.76
CA LYS A 37 -42.01 -10.09 -37.54
C LYS A 37 -40.61 -10.52 -37.09
N ALA A 38 -39.74 -10.91 -38.03
CA ALA A 38 -38.33 -11.16 -37.74
C ALA A 38 -37.72 -9.95 -37.00
N GLN A 39 -36.98 -10.19 -35.91
CA GLN A 39 -36.28 -9.12 -35.21
C GLN A 39 -35.33 -8.44 -36.19
N LYS A 40 -35.62 -7.18 -36.51
CA LYS A 40 -34.77 -6.39 -37.39
C LYS A 40 -33.41 -6.29 -36.75
N LYS A 41 -32.35 -6.56 -37.53
CA LYS A 41 -30.99 -6.17 -37.14
C LYS A 41 -31.05 -4.69 -36.78
N MET A 42 -30.52 -4.35 -35.61
CA MET A 42 -30.47 -2.96 -35.18
C MET A 42 -29.75 -2.13 -36.24
N ASP A 43 -30.25 -0.92 -36.50
CA ASP A 43 -29.58 0.00 -37.39
C ASP A 43 -28.12 0.19 -36.94
N PRO A 44 -27.15 0.20 -37.87
CA PRO A 44 -25.73 0.25 -37.55
C PRO A 44 -25.38 1.49 -36.72
N GLU A 45 -26.13 2.58 -36.90
CA GLU A 45 -25.98 3.81 -36.12
C GLU A 45 -26.43 3.65 -34.65
N ILE A 46 -27.56 2.97 -34.41
CA ILE A 46 -28.05 2.70 -33.04
C ILE A 46 -27.10 1.74 -32.32
N ALA A 47 -26.53 0.75 -33.05
CA ALA A 47 -25.53 -0.15 -32.49
C ALA A 47 -24.27 0.61 -32.03
N LYS A 48 -23.73 1.52 -32.87
CA LYS A 48 -22.61 2.40 -32.52
C LYS A 48 -22.92 3.26 -31.29
N LEU A 49 -24.10 3.88 -31.22
CA LEU A 49 -24.51 4.69 -30.05
C LEU A 49 -24.57 3.87 -28.75
N ARG A 50 -25.04 2.62 -28.81
CA ARG A 50 -25.03 1.72 -27.64
C ARG A 50 -23.62 1.34 -27.21
N GLU A 51 -22.73 1.05 -28.16
CA GLU A 51 -21.32 0.79 -27.86
C GLU A 51 -20.62 2.01 -27.25
N GLU A 52 -20.83 3.20 -27.81
CA GLU A 52 -20.31 4.44 -27.24
C GLU A 52 -20.81 4.67 -25.81
N ARG A 53 -22.08 4.39 -25.54
CA ARG A 53 -22.64 4.49 -24.18
C ARG A 53 -21.95 3.52 -23.22
N LYS A 54 -21.68 2.28 -23.64
CA LYS A 54 -20.92 1.30 -22.85
C LYS A 54 -19.48 1.76 -22.61
N ARG A 55 -18.80 2.25 -23.65
CA ARG A 55 -17.44 2.82 -23.55
C ARG A 55 -17.39 4.00 -22.58
N ARG A 56 -18.36 4.91 -22.63
CA ARG A 56 -18.45 6.06 -21.71
C ARG A 56 -18.67 5.61 -20.26
N LYS A 57 -19.49 4.57 -20.02
CA LYS A 57 -19.68 4.00 -18.67
C LYS A 57 -18.39 3.40 -18.13
N LEU A 58 -17.74 2.54 -18.90
CA LEU A 58 -16.46 1.92 -18.52
C LEU A 58 -15.38 2.97 -18.26
N LYS A 59 -15.27 4.02 -19.08
CA LYS A 59 -14.34 5.13 -18.84
C LYS A 59 -14.59 5.84 -17.51
N LYS A 60 -15.86 6.06 -17.14
CA LYS A 60 -16.20 6.69 -15.85
C LYS A 60 -15.85 5.78 -14.68
N GLU A 61 -16.10 4.47 -14.82
CA GLU A 61 -15.81 3.47 -13.80
C GLU A 61 -14.29 3.30 -13.59
N ILE A 62 -13.51 3.24 -14.66
CA ILE A 62 -12.03 3.26 -14.59
C ILE A 62 -11.56 4.54 -13.89
N LYS A 63 -12.07 5.72 -14.28
CA LYS A 63 -11.70 6.99 -13.62
C LYS A 63 -12.03 6.98 -12.12
N LEU A 64 -13.13 6.34 -11.73
CA LEU A 64 -13.53 6.19 -10.33
C LEU A 64 -12.57 5.26 -9.58
N LEU A 65 -12.25 4.08 -10.14
CA LEU A 65 -11.29 3.14 -9.56
C LEU A 65 -9.87 3.74 -9.46
N GLU A 66 -9.42 4.46 -10.48
CA GLU A 66 -8.16 5.22 -10.47
C GLU A 66 -8.14 6.29 -9.37
N SER A 67 -9.30 6.84 -8.99
CA SER A 67 -9.38 7.79 -7.88
C SER A 67 -9.28 7.14 -6.51
N PHE A 68 -9.75 5.89 -6.36
CA PHE A 68 -9.65 5.13 -5.12
C PHE A 68 -8.21 4.63 -4.87
N GLY A 69 -7.54 4.14 -5.91
CA GLY A 69 -6.16 3.65 -5.82
C GLY A 69 -5.11 4.71 -5.42
N LYS A 70 -5.47 5.99 -5.38
CA LYS A 70 -4.59 7.08 -4.91
C LYS A 70 -4.70 7.38 -3.41
N LYS A 71 -5.67 6.77 -2.70
CA LYS A 71 -5.82 7.02 -1.26
C LYS A 71 -4.74 6.24 -0.49
N PRO A 72 -3.88 6.91 0.29
CA PRO A 72 -2.89 6.19 1.09
C PRO A 72 -3.58 5.38 2.18
N LYS A 73 -2.97 4.26 2.56
CA LYS A 73 -3.39 3.51 3.76
C LYS A 73 -3.22 4.41 4.99
N PRO A 74 -4.16 4.39 5.94
CA PRO A 74 -4.03 5.19 7.15
C PRO A 74 -2.84 4.71 7.99
N VAL A 75 -2.14 5.64 8.62
CA VAL A 75 -1.05 5.34 9.56
C VAL A 75 -1.68 5.27 10.95
N GLU A 76 -1.83 4.05 11.48
CA GLU A 76 -2.54 3.81 12.74
C GLU A 76 -1.89 4.55 13.92
N GLU A 77 -0.56 4.65 13.94
CA GLU A 77 0.21 5.33 15.00
C GLU A 77 -0.03 6.85 15.08
N LEU A 78 -0.48 7.47 13.98
CA LEU A 78 -0.76 8.91 13.92
C LEU A 78 -2.21 9.25 14.30
N ILE A 79 -3.08 8.25 14.43
CA ILE A 79 -4.51 8.44 14.64
C ILE A 79 -4.84 8.15 16.11
N PHE A 80 -5.57 9.06 16.74
CA PHE A 80 -6.10 8.82 18.09
C PHE A 80 -7.23 7.78 18.05
N ASP A 81 -7.12 6.75 18.88
CA ASP A 81 -8.13 5.71 19.01
C ASP A 81 -9.37 6.23 19.76
N LYS A 82 -10.50 6.32 19.05
CA LYS A 82 -11.78 6.81 19.58
C LYS A 82 -12.26 6.10 20.85
N LYS A 83 -11.85 4.84 21.05
CA LYS A 83 -12.16 4.04 22.24
C LYS A 83 -11.74 4.74 23.53
N TYR A 84 -10.74 5.61 23.45
CA TYR A 84 -10.21 6.29 24.61
C TYR A 84 -10.93 7.61 24.92
N GLU A 85 -11.69 8.20 23.98
CA GLU A 85 -12.36 9.51 24.14
C GLU A 85 -13.26 9.59 25.39
N GLU A 86 -14.05 8.55 25.65
CA GLU A 86 -14.98 8.50 26.78
C GLU A 86 -14.27 8.37 28.13
N THR A 87 -13.11 7.73 28.13
CA THR A 87 -12.36 7.33 29.33
C THR A 87 -11.07 8.15 29.51
N ILE A 88 -10.91 9.24 28.74
CA ILE A 88 -9.73 10.13 28.82
C ILE A 88 -9.55 10.64 30.25
N ASN A 89 -10.61 11.19 30.84
CA ASN A 89 -10.55 11.86 32.15
C ASN A 89 -10.13 10.91 33.28
N GLU A 90 -10.48 9.63 33.18
CA GLU A 90 -10.10 8.60 34.16
C GLU A 90 -8.63 8.15 34.02
N ARG A 91 -8.07 8.28 32.81
CA ARG A 91 -6.68 7.87 32.50
C ARG A 91 -5.67 9.00 32.60
N ILE A 92 -6.12 10.26 32.67
CA ILE A 92 -5.23 11.40 32.83
C ILE A 92 -4.58 11.36 34.21
N ARG A 93 -3.24 11.40 34.23
CA ARG A 93 -2.48 11.66 35.45
C ARG A 93 -2.68 13.12 35.87
N PRO A 94 -2.93 13.41 37.16
CA PRO A 94 -3.02 14.80 37.62
C PRO A 94 -1.75 15.56 37.28
N LYS A 95 -1.89 16.85 36.95
CA LYS A 95 -0.75 17.72 36.64
C LYS A 95 0.11 17.86 37.89
N VAL A 96 1.38 17.48 37.78
CA VAL A 96 2.37 17.66 38.85
C VAL A 96 2.97 19.07 38.72
N GLU A 97 2.85 19.87 39.77
CA GLU A 97 3.55 21.15 39.87
C GLU A 97 4.96 20.90 40.39
N LEU A 98 5.96 21.32 39.61
CA LEU A 98 7.37 21.19 39.96
C LEU A 98 7.78 22.33 40.89
N SER A 99 8.69 22.04 41.83
CA SER A 99 9.34 23.07 42.65
C SER A 99 10.12 24.05 41.76
N GLU A 100 10.38 25.26 42.26
CA GLU A 100 11.24 26.22 41.56
C GLU A 100 12.65 25.65 41.34
N ASP A 101 13.21 25.00 42.37
CA ASP A 101 14.51 24.32 42.29
C ASP A 101 14.54 23.26 41.17
N GLU A 102 13.51 22.41 41.07
CA GLU A 102 13.44 21.37 40.03
C GLU A 102 13.33 21.96 38.60
N LYS A 103 12.65 23.11 38.45
CA LYS A 103 12.55 23.79 37.17
C LYS A 103 13.90 24.35 36.75
N ASP A 104 14.62 24.96 37.69
CA ASP A 104 15.96 25.51 37.45
C ASP A 104 16.98 24.42 37.14
N GLU A 105 16.96 23.29 37.86
CA GLU A 105 17.78 22.12 37.56
C GLU A 105 17.52 21.57 36.14
N ARG A 106 16.24 21.43 35.75
CA ARG A 106 15.88 20.99 34.40
C ARG A 106 16.36 21.98 33.33
N ALA A 107 16.21 23.29 33.57
CA ALA A 107 16.66 24.31 32.64
C ALA A 107 18.19 24.28 32.46
N ALA A 108 18.94 24.08 33.54
CA ALA A 108 20.39 23.90 33.51
C ALA A 108 20.78 22.65 32.70
N LEU A 109 20.15 21.49 32.97
CA LEU A 109 20.38 20.25 32.24
C LEU A 109 20.04 20.36 30.76
N GLU A 110 18.93 21.01 30.40
CA GLU A 110 18.56 21.25 29.00
C GLU A 110 19.59 22.12 28.28
N MET A 111 20.11 23.16 28.94
CA MET A 111 21.14 24.03 28.38
C MET A 111 22.45 23.26 28.15
N GLU A 112 22.87 22.44 29.11
CA GLU A 112 24.04 21.57 28.97
C GLU A 112 23.87 20.56 27.85
N TYR A 113 22.70 19.93 27.77
CA TYR A 113 22.37 18.98 26.72
C TYR A 113 22.40 19.63 25.32
N LYS A 114 21.84 20.83 25.17
CA LYS A 114 21.90 21.60 23.91
C LYS A 114 23.33 21.96 23.53
N ARG A 115 24.18 22.34 24.49
CA ARG A 115 25.62 22.59 24.24
C ARG A 115 26.33 21.33 23.77
N TYR A 116 26.02 20.19 24.38
CA TYR A 116 26.57 18.89 23.99
C TYR A 116 26.13 18.48 22.57
N LEU A 117 24.84 18.58 22.25
CA LEU A 117 24.32 18.29 20.91
C LEU A 117 24.97 19.19 19.84
N ASN A 118 25.16 20.48 20.13
CA ASN A 118 25.86 21.39 19.24
C ASN A 118 27.32 20.96 19.03
N LYS A 119 28.02 20.53 20.09
CA LYS A 119 29.38 19.99 19.98
C LYS A 119 29.43 18.75 19.06
N LEU A 120 28.49 17.82 19.21
CA LEU A 120 28.36 16.65 18.32
C LEU A 120 28.11 17.07 16.87
N ALA A 121 27.14 17.96 16.62
CA ALA A 121 26.85 18.43 15.28
C ALA A 121 28.05 19.14 14.61
N VAL A 122 28.81 19.93 15.37
CA VAL A 122 30.06 20.55 14.89
C VAL A 122 31.14 19.50 14.60
N MET A 123 31.23 18.44 15.39
CA MET A 123 32.17 17.34 15.14
C MET A 123 31.79 16.57 13.86
N ASP A 124 30.52 16.24 13.68
CA ASP A 124 30.01 15.51 12.52
C ASP A 124 30.19 16.32 11.24
N THR A 125 29.79 17.59 11.25
CA THR A 125 29.96 18.50 10.10
C THR A 125 31.43 18.68 9.72
N ARG A 126 32.34 18.83 10.70
CA ARG A 126 33.79 18.87 10.45
C ARG A 126 34.30 17.55 9.88
N TRP A 127 33.81 16.41 10.36
CA TRP A 127 34.21 15.10 9.87
C TRP A 127 33.74 14.90 8.42
N ILE A 128 32.48 15.19 8.11
CA ILE A 128 31.92 15.13 6.75
C ILE A 128 32.72 16.03 5.81
N ALA A 129 32.95 17.30 6.18
CA ALA A 129 33.69 18.24 5.34
C ALA A 129 35.12 17.76 5.04
N LYS A 130 35.83 17.22 6.05
CA LYS A 130 37.15 16.62 5.86
C LYS A 130 37.11 15.38 4.98
N SER A 131 36.10 14.52 5.13
CA SER A 131 35.93 13.32 4.32
C SER A 131 35.68 13.67 2.85
N VAL A 132 34.82 14.66 2.58
CA VAL A 132 34.57 15.18 1.23
C VAL A 132 35.84 15.79 0.63
N GLN A 133 36.56 16.64 1.37
CA GLN A 133 37.81 17.23 0.89
C GLN A 133 38.86 16.16 0.54
N LYS A 134 38.96 15.09 1.35
CA LYS A 134 39.85 13.95 1.05
C LYS A 134 39.43 13.21 -0.20
N GLN A 135 38.13 12.98 -0.38
CA GLN A 135 37.57 12.32 -1.57
C GLN A 135 37.86 13.15 -2.83
N GLU A 136 37.62 14.46 -2.80
CA GLU A 136 37.91 15.37 -3.92
C GLU A 136 39.41 15.38 -4.27
N ASN A 137 40.29 15.50 -3.27
CA ASN A 137 41.73 15.42 -3.48
C ASN A 137 42.16 14.08 -4.08
N ALA A 138 41.55 12.97 -3.65
CA ALA A 138 41.81 11.64 -4.21
C ALA A 138 41.35 11.55 -5.68
N LEU A 139 40.17 12.07 -6.02
CA LEU A 139 39.64 12.11 -7.38
C LEU A 139 40.49 13.00 -8.31
N GLN A 140 40.96 14.16 -7.83
CA GLN A 140 41.88 15.02 -8.58
C GLN A 140 43.19 14.29 -8.91
N LYS A 141 43.78 13.60 -7.93
CA LYS A 141 44.98 12.77 -8.15
C LYS A 141 44.69 11.63 -9.13
N LEU A 142 43.56 10.95 -8.98
CA LEU A 142 43.15 9.86 -9.87
C LEU A 142 43.01 10.36 -11.32
N LYS A 143 42.41 11.53 -11.52
CA LYS A 143 42.27 12.17 -12.83
C LYS A 143 43.60 12.45 -13.51
N MET A 144 44.63 12.83 -12.76
CA MET A 144 45.98 13.08 -13.28
C MET A 144 46.72 11.78 -13.64
N LEU A 145 46.48 10.69 -12.91
CA LEU A 145 47.15 9.41 -13.10
C LEU A 145 46.48 8.56 -14.20
N SER A 146 45.15 8.48 -14.20
CA SER A 146 44.37 7.71 -15.17
C SER A 146 42.99 8.33 -15.39
N PRO A 147 42.74 8.94 -16.56
CA PRO A 147 41.43 9.51 -16.87
C PRO A 147 40.34 8.43 -17.05
N GLU A 148 40.71 7.20 -17.38
CA GLU A 148 39.78 6.06 -17.51
C GLU A 148 39.24 5.63 -16.14
N LEU A 149 40.12 5.45 -15.16
CA LEU A 149 39.72 5.11 -13.79
C LEU A 149 38.93 6.23 -13.13
N TYR A 150 39.25 7.49 -13.44
CA TYR A 150 38.46 8.63 -12.97
C TYR A 150 37.01 8.57 -13.50
N LYS A 151 36.79 8.22 -14.77
CA LYS A 151 35.44 8.06 -15.33
C LYS A 151 34.69 6.92 -14.64
N ALA A 152 35.34 5.76 -14.50
CA ALA A 152 34.76 4.61 -13.81
C ALA A 152 34.41 4.93 -12.34
N ALA A 153 35.24 5.69 -11.63
CA ALA A 153 34.98 6.07 -10.23
C ALA A 153 33.84 7.08 -10.06
N LEU A 154 33.42 7.79 -11.11
CA LEU A 154 32.28 8.69 -11.08
C LEU A 154 30.94 7.97 -11.32
N GLU A 155 30.97 6.77 -11.90
CA GLU A 155 29.76 6.00 -12.15
C GLU A 155 29.17 5.49 -10.82
N PRO A 156 27.87 5.69 -10.57
CA PRO A 156 27.24 5.18 -9.35
C PRO A 156 27.17 3.66 -9.38
N ASP A 157 27.47 3.01 -8.25
CA ASP A 157 27.30 1.57 -8.09
C ASP A 157 25.81 1.24 -7.87
N GLU A 158 25.10 1.00 -8.97
CA GLU A 158 23.67 0.64 -8.96
C GLU A 158 23.40 -0.65 -8.18
N CYS A 159 24.34 -1.61 -8.21
CA CYS A 159 24.21 -2.88 -7.51
C CYS A 159 24.20 -2.69 -5.99
N PHE A 160 25.04 -1.77 -5.49
CA PHE A 160 25.07 -1.40 -4.08
C PHE A 160 23.81 -0.62 -3.68
N LEU A 161 23.41 0.40 -4.46
CA LEU A 161 22.28 1.28 -4.12
C LEU A 161 20.93 0.55 -4.02
N GLN A 162 20.71 -0.46 -4.86
CA GLN A 162 19.44 -1.22 -4.87
C GLN A 162 19.31 -2.18 -3.68
N ASN A 163 20.43 -2.69 -3.16
CA ASN A 163 20.43 -3.79 -2.18
C ASN A 163 21.01 -3.41 -0.82
N PHE A 164 21.33 -2.13 -0.60
CA PHE A 164 21.88 -1.70 0.67
C PHE A 164 20.85 -1.81 1.80
N VAL A 165 21.08 -2.77 2.71
CA VAL A 165 20.28 -2.97 3.92
C VAL A 165 21.19 -2.90 5.14
N TYR A 166 20.97 -1.91 6.00
CA TYR A 166 21.67 -1.76 7.27
C TYR A 166 20.72 -2.08 8.43
N ARG A 167 21.16 -2.95 9.34
CA ARG A 167 20.48 -3.21 10.62
C ARG A 167 21.27 -2.49 11.71
N GLY A 168 20.59 -1.66 12.49
CA GLY A 168 21.20 -0.93 13.61
C GLY A 168 21.80 -1.87 14.67
N PRO A 169 22.67 -1.35 15.55
CA PRO A 169 23.27 -2.15 16.62
C PRO A 169 22.22 -2.66 17.61
N THR A 170 22.42 -3.88 18.12
CA THR A 170 21.61 -4.45 19.21
C THR A 170 22.15 -4.00 20.58
N LEU A 171 21.30 -3.96 21.60
CA LEU A 171 21.74 -3.67 22.98
C LEU A 171 22.71 -4.74 23.51
N THR A 172 22.47 -5.99 23.15
CA THR A 172 23.32 -7.15 23.48
C THR A 172 23.66 -7.93 22.20
N PRO A 173 24.88 -8.49 22.08
CA PRO A 173 25.21 -9.37 20.97
C PRO A 173 24.38 -10.67 21.02
N PRO A 174 24.21 -11.38 19.89
CA PRO A 174 23.53 -12.67 19.87
C PRO A 174 24.30 -13.70 20.70
N ILE A 175 23.55 -14.57 21.40
CA ILE A 175 24.11 -15.67 22.18
C ILE A 175 24.32 -16.86 21.24
N GLU A 176 25.52 -17.45 21.25
CA GLU A 176 25.81 -18.67 20.49
C GLU A 176 24.97 -19.84 21.00
N SER A 177 24.41 -20.64 20.09
CA SER A 177 23.57 -21.82 20.41
C SER A 177 22.31 -21.51 21.25
N TYR A 178 21.77 -20.29 21.17
CA TYR A 178 20.47 -19.99 21.73
C TYR A 178 19.35 -20.60 20.87
N GLU A 179 18.59 -21.53 21.45
CA GLU A 179 17.39 -22.10 20.86
C GLU A 179 16.16 -21.30 21.35
N PRO A 180 15.55 -20.46 20.49
CA PRO A 180 14.35 -19.73 20.88
C PRO A 180 13.18 -20.71 21.09
N PRO A 181 12.25 -20.38 22.00
CA PRO A 181 11.04 -21.19 22.17
C PRO A 181 10.17 -21.17 20.90
N ASP A 182 9.51 -22.28 20.63
CA ASP A 182 8.59 -22.40 19.51
C ASP A 182 7.38 -21.45 19.66
N GLY A 183 6.98 -20.85 18.55
CA GLY A 183 5.83 -19.95 18.49
C GLY A 183 5.33 -19.75 17.06
N HIS A 184 4.04 -19.45 16.93
CA HIS A 184 3.42 -19.13 15.65
C HIS A 184 3.25 -17.61 15.51
N TYR A 185 3.73 -17.06 14.40
CA TYR A 185 3.47 -15.67 14.03
C TYR A 185 2.14 -15.62 13.26
N ILE A 186 1.16 -14.89 13.81
CA ILE A 186 -0.12 -14.62 13.15
C ILE A 186 -0.14 -13.15 12.77
N ASP A 187 -0.20 -12.86 11.47
CA ASP A 187 -0.34 -11.49 11.00
C ASP A 187 -1.75 -10.96 11.29
N VAL A 188 -1.84 -10.01 12.21
CA VAL A 188 -3.08 -9.32 12.63
C VAL A 188 -3.25 -7.94 11.99
N SER A 189 -2.40 -7.60 11.00
CA SER A 189 -2.44 -6.32 10.31
C SER A 189 -3.80 -6.09 9.62
N LYS A 190 -4.38 -4.90 9.82
CA LYS A 190 -5.66 -4.54 9.20
C LYS A 190 -5.51 -4.46 7.68
N LYS A 191 -6.38 -5.18 6.96
CA LYS A 191 -6.44 -5.13 5.50
C LYS A 191 -7.30 -3.94 5.05
N TRP A 192 -6.68 -2.97 4.39
CA TRP A 192 -7.35 -1.82 3.80
C TRP A 192 -7.66 -2.09 2.33
N LEU A 193 -8.94 -2.08 1.95
CA LEU A 193 -9.36 -2.10 0.55
C LEU A 193 -9.03 -0.73 -0.06
N CYS A 194 -8.11 -0.71 -1.03
CA CYS A 194 -7.73 0.48 -1.79
C CYS A 194 -8.31 0.39 -3.21
#